data_AF-A0A3C1YM75-F1
#
_entry.id   AF-A0A3C1YM75-F1
#
_cell.length_a   1.000
_cell.length_b   1.000
_cell.length_c   1.000
_cell.angle_alpha   90.00
_cell.angle_beta   90.00
_cell.angle_gamma   90.00
#
_symmetry.space_group_name_H-M   'P 1'
#
loop_
_entity.id
_entity.type
_entity.pdbx_description
1 polymer ?
#
loop_
_entity_poly.entity_id
_entity_poly.type
_entity_poly.pdbx_seq_one_letter_code
_entity_poly.pdbx_strand_id
1 'polypeptide(L)'
;MLILSRKIEEEIKIGDSITIKILGIHEGQVRIGIDAPKDIKVYRSEIYQQIQNENIDAAKVTKSEVASAVQMLRQKKNNKEK
;
A
#
# COMPACT_ATOMS: atom_id res chain seq x y z
N MET A 1 -0.92 -11.44 19.19
CA MET A 1 -0.43 -10.04 19.18
C MET A 1 0.55 -9.89 20.32
N LEU A 2 1.79 -9.47 20.04
CA LEU A 2 2.80 -9.20 21.07
C LEU A 2 2.84 -7.68 21.30
N ILE A 3 2.79 -7.24 22.56
CA ILE A 3 2.72 -5.83 22.94
C ILE A 3 4.03 -5.47 23.62
N LEU A 4 4.71 -4.45 23.12
CA LEU A 4 5.99 -3.98 23.65
C LEU A 4 5.95 -2.46 23.79
N SER A 5 6.37 -1.96 24.95
CA SER A 5 6.58 -0.53 25.17
C SER A 5 8.05 -0.22 24.96
N ARG A 6 8.36 0.73 24.08
CA ARG A 6 9.73 1.18 23.77
C ARG A 6 9.86 2.69 24.01
N LYS A 7 11.04 3.11 24.44
CA LYS A 7 11.47 4.52 24.51
C LYS A 7 12.08 4.97 23.18
N ILE A 8 12.30 6.26 23.05
CA ILE A 8 13.01 6.87 21.91
C ILE A 8 14.41 6.26 21.82
N GLU A 9 14.89 5.99 20.60
CA GLU A 9 16.12 5.29 20.23
C GLU A 9 16.16 3.79 20.57
N GLU A 10 15.12 3.20 21.17
CA GLU A 10 15.05 1.75 21.31
C GLU A 10 14.54 1.08 20.02
N GLU A 11 14.95 -0.17 19.84
CA GLU A 11 14.64 -0.99 18.66
C GLU A 11 13.90 -2.28 19.01
N ILE A 12 13.15 -2.78 18.03
CA ILE A 12 12.44 -4.06 18.03
C ILE A 12 12.92 -4.82 16.81
N LYS A 13 13.46 -6.02 16.99
CA LYS A 13 13.87 -6.90 15.90
C LYS A 13 12.81 -7.94 15.62
N ILE A 14 12.53 -8.19 14.34
CA ILE A 14 11.63 -9.24 13.85
C ILE A 14 12.46 -10.17 12.97
N GLY A 15 12.79 -11.34 13.51
CA GLY A 15 13.77 -12.25 12.89
C GLY A 15 15.14 -11.57 12.77
N ASP A 16 15.88 -11.92 11.71
CA ASP A 16 17.23 -11.43 11.48
C ASP A 16 17.29 -10.24 10.51
N SER A 17 16.21 -9.99 9.78
CA SER A 17 16.21 -9.08 8.63
C SER A 17 15.45 -7.78 8.86
N ILE A 18 14.53 -7.71 9.82
CA ILE A 18 13.68 -6.53 10.04
C ILE A 18 14.00 -5.90 11.38
N THR A 19 14.31 -4.60 11.37
CA THR A 19 14.53 -3.80 12.58
C THR A 19 13.59 -2.59 12.56
N ILE A 20 12.83 -2.42 13.65
CA ILE A 20 11.94 -1.29 13.86
C ILE A 20 12.56 -0.41 14.94
N LYS A 21 12.81 0.86 14.65
CA LYS A 21 13.38 1.83 15.59
C LYS A 21 12.39 2.95 15.91
N ILE A 22 12.26 3.32 17.17
CA ILE A 22 11.49 4.50 17.57
C ILE A 22 12.39 5.74 17.47
N LEU A 23 12.16 6.58 16.46
CA LEU A 23 12.98 7.77 16.20
C LEU A 23 12.55 8.99 17.03
N GLY A 24 11.31 9.00 17.52
CA GLY A 24 10.81 10.12 18.30
C GLY A 24 9.32 10.07 18.52
N ILE A 25 8.84 10.88 19.46
CA ILE A 25 7.42 11.06 19.75
C ILE A 25 7.12 12.54 19.69
N HIS A 26 6.13 12.93 18.90
CA HIS A 26 5.72 14.31 18.73
C HIS A 26 4.19 14.39 18.71
N GLU A 27 3.61 15.16 19.63
CA GLU A 27 2.16 15.42 19.70
C GLU A 27 1.27 14.16 19.57
N GLY A 28 1.65 13.08 20.25
CA GLY A 28 0.92 11.80 20.21
C GLY A 28 1.17 10.96 18.95
N GLN A 29 1.96 11.44 18.00
CA GLN A 29 2.48 10.64 16.89
C GLN A 29 3.85 10.08 17.22
N VAL A 30 4.08 8.83 16.79
CA VAL A 30 5.38 8.17 16.94
C VAL A 30 6.06 8.13 15.57
N ARG A 31 7.28 8.65 15.49
CA ARG A 31 8.15 8.45 14.33
C ARG A 31 8.81 7.09 14.46
N ILE A 32 8.51 6.22 13.50
CA ILE A 32 9.01 4.85 13.45
C ILE A 32 9.89 4.72 12.20
N GLY A 33 11.14 4.32 12.40
CA GLY A 33 12.02 3.85 11.33
C GLY A 33 11.85 2.35 11.17
N ILE A 34 11.74 1.87 9.94
CA ILE A 34 11.67 0.45 9.61
C ILE A 34 12.80 0.17 8.66
N ASP A 35 13.75 -0.65 9.08
CA ASP A 35 14.80 -1.21 8.25
C ASP A 35 14.43 -2.66 7.91
N ALA A 36 14.34 -2.94 6.61
CA ALA A 36 13.95 -4.24 6.09
C ALA A 36 14.64 -4.44 4.73
N PRO A 37 14.96 -5.68 4.35
CA PRO A 37 15.60 -5.96 3.07
C PRO A 37 14.62 -5.70 1.92
N LYS A 38 15.18 -5.49 0.72
CA LYS A 38 14.42 -5.01 -0.47
C LYS A 38 13.34 -5.98 -0.96
N ASP A 39 13.46 -7.26 -0.63
CA ASP A 39 12.48 -8.29 -0.93
C ASP A 39 11.20 -8.15 -0.08
N ILE A 40 11.30 -7.54 1.10
CA ILE A 40 10.17 -7.32 2.00
C ILE A 40 9.60 -5.92 1.76
N LYS A 41 8.39 -5.88 1.20
CA LYS A 41 7.71 -4.61 0.96
C LYS A 41 7.06 -4.10 2.24
N VAL A 42 7.40 -2.88 2.62
CA VAL A 42 6.82 -2.18 3.77
C VAL A 42 5.79 -1.17 3.29
N TYR A 43 4.57 -1.26 3.81
CA TYR A 43 3.47 -0.39 3.46
C TYR A 43 2.83 0.20 4.71
N ARG A 44 2.19 1.36 4.54
CA ARG A 44 1.23 1.85 5.54
C ARG A 44 -0.05 1.01 5.42
N SER A 45 -0.65 0.68 6.57
CA SER A 45 -1.77 -0.26 6.62
C SER A 45 -2.96 0.21 5.79
N GLU A 46 -3.29 1.49 5.86
CA GLU A 46 -4.41 2.11 5.13
C GLU A 46 -4.23 2.02 3.62
N ILE A 47 -3.01 2.27 3.13
CA ILE A 47 -2.68 2.19 1.71
C ILE A 47 -2.74 0.72 1.25
N TYR A 48 -2.23 -0.20 2.06
CA TYR A 48 -2.26 -1.62 1.74
C TYR A 48 -3.70 -2.14 1.61
N GLN A 49 -4.60 -1.75 2.50
CA GLN A 49 -6.02 -2.11 2.42
C GLN A 49 -6.70 -1.54 1.18
N GLN A 50 -6.42 -0.28 0.83
CA GLN A 50 -6.95 0.33 -0.40
C GLN A 50 -6.50 -0.43 -1.65
N ILE A 51 -5.21 -0.76 -1.74
CA ILE A 51 -4.67 -1.54 -2.87
C ILE A 51 -5.35 -2.91 -2.96
N GLN A 52 -5.55 -3.59 -1.83
CA GLN A 52 -6.23 -4.89 -1.84
C GLN A 52 -7.67 -4.78 -2.32
N ASN A 53 -8.42 -3.80 -1.81
CA ASN A 53 -9.82 -3.59 -2.21
C ASN A 53 -9.92 -3.28 -3.70
N GLU A 54 -9.09 -2.38 -4.22
CA GLU A 54 -9.07 -2.03 -5.64
C GLU A 54 -8.72 -3.25 -6.51
N ASN A 55 -7.75 -4.07 -6.10
CA ASN A 55 -7.40 -5.30 -6.82
C ASN A 55 -8.56 -6.30 -6.86
N ILE A 56 -9.31 -6.42 -5.75
CA ILE A 56 -10.49 -7.29 -5.67
C ILE A 56 -11.58 -6.76 -6.59
N ASP A 57 -11.83 -5.46 -6.61
CA ASP A 57 -12.87 -4.86 -7.45
C ASP A 57 -12.51 -4.93 -8.94
N ALA A 58 -11.24 -4.70 -9.29
CA ALA A 58 -10.74 -4.93 -10.64
C ALA A 58 -10.90 -6.40 -11.09
N ALA A 59 -10.73 -7.37 -10.19
CA ALA A 59 -10.90 -8.78 -10.51
C ALA A 59 -12.37 -9.20 -10.72
N LYS A 60 -13.35 -8.42 -10.23
CA LYS A 60 -14.78 -8.68 -10.40
C LYS A 60 -15.33 -8.21 -11.75
N VAL A 61 -14.56 -7.41 -12.50
CA VAL A 61 -15.01 -6.84 -13.77
C VAL A 61 -15.35 -7.95 -14.77
N THR A 62 -16.55 -7.90 -15.32
CA THR A 62 -17.05 -8.90 -16.28
C THR A 62 -16.58 -8.60 -17.70
N LYS A 63 -16.53 -9.63 -18.55
CA LYS A 63 -16.18 -9.47 -19.99
C LYS A 63 -17.05 -8.45 -20.72
N SER A 64 -18.32 -8.32 -20.33
CA SER A 64 -19.27 -7.36 -20.93
C SER A 64 -18.86 -5.91 -20.64
N GLU A 65 -18.42 -5.64 -19.41
CA GLU A 65 -17.96 -4.31 -18.98
C GLU A 65 -16.65 -3.94 -19.68
N VAL A 66 -15.72 -4.90 -19.83
CA VAL A 66 -14.48 -4.69 -20.60
C VAL A 66 -14.80 -4.40 -22.08
N ALA A 67 -15.71 -5.17 -22.69
CA ALA A 67 -16.09 -4.96 -24.10
C ALA A 67 -16.71 -3.57 -24.32
N SER A 68 -17.58 -3.15 -23.41
CA SER A 68 -18.22 -1.82 -23.43
C SER A 68 -17.18 -0.70 -23.27
N ALA A 69 -16.21 -0.86 -22.36
CA ALA A 69 -15.12 0.09 -22.18
C ALA A 69 -14.24 0.23 -23.44
N VAL A 70 -13.92 -0.89 -24.10
CA VAL A 70 -13.14 -0.89 -25.36
C VAL A 70 -13.88 -0.15 -26.47
N GLN A 71 -15.20 -0.32 -26.59
CA GLN A 71 -16.00 0.42 -27.58
C GLN A 71 -16.01 1.92 -27.31
N MET A 72 -16.16 2.34 -26.04
CA MET A 72 -16.13 3.77 -25.66
C MET A 72 -14.77 4.41 -25.94
N LEU A 73 -13.65 3.70 -25.70
CA LEU A 73 -12.30 4.20 -25.98
C LEU A 73 -12.06 4.40 -27.50
N ARG A 74 -12.59 3.50 -28.34
CA ARG A 74 -12.51 3.63 -29.81
C ARG A 74 -13.30 4.82 -30.33
N GLN A 75 -14.49 5.07 -29.79
CA GLN A 75 -15.32 6.23 -30.17
C GLN A 75 -14.66 7.57 -29.81
N LYS A 76 -13.98 7.66 -28.65
CA LYS A 76 -13.23 8.85 -28.26
C LYS A 76 -12.02 9.16 -29.14
N LYS A 77 -11.38 8.16 -29.76
CA LYS A 77 -10.28 8.38 -30.71
C LYS A 77 -10.77 9.03 -32.01
N ASN A 78 -11.87 8.53 -32.58
CA ASN A 78 -12.43 9.07 -33.83
C ASN A 78 -12.98 10.50 -33.69
N ASN A 79 -13.38 10.93 -32.49
CA ASN A 79 -13.85 12.30 -32.22
C ASN A 79 -12.72 13.30 -31.91
N LYS A 80 -11.47 12.87 -31.74
CA LYS A 80 -10.31 13.76 -31.55
C LYS A 80 -9.55 14.07 -32.85
N GLU A 81 -9.88 13.36 -33.94
CA GLU A 81 -9.26 13.52 -35.27
C GLU A 81 -10.12 14.33 -36.26
N LYS A 82 -11.24 14.91 -35.80
CA LYS A 82 -12.03 15.93 -36.50
C LYS A 82 -11.98 17.23 -35.72
#